data_AF-A0A9D8GTN8-F1
#
_entry.id   AF-A0A9D8GTN8-F1
#
_cell.length_a   1.000
_cell.length_b   1.000
_cell.length_c   1.000
_cell.angle_alpha   90.00
_cell.angle_beta   90.00
_cell.angle_gamma   90.00
#
_symmetry.space_group_name_H-M   'P 1'
#
loop_
_entity.id
_entity.type
_entity.pdbx_description
1 polymer ?
#
loop_
_entity_poly.entity_id
_entity_poly.type
_entity_poly.pdbx_seq_one_letter_code
_entity_poly.pdbx_strand_id
1 'polypeptide(L)' 'MATVTAPKFADVKVGDTLKSLVLPPISRHQLALYCGGSGDHNPIHVDIDFAKKFGFK' A
#
# COMPACT_ATOMS: atom_id res chain seq x y z
N MET A 1 -9.54 -11.69 -14.50
CA MET A 1 -9.81 -11.20 -13.13
C MET A 1 -10.91 -12.06 -12.55
N ALA A 2 -10.66 -12.88 -11.53
CA ALA A 2 -11.75 -13.55 -10.83
C ALA A 2 -12.54 -12.47 -10.09
N THR A 3 -13.83 -12.34 -10.37
CA THR A 3 -14.72 -11.43 -9.64
C THR A 3 -14.90 -11.97 -8.23
N VAL A 4 -14.25 -11.31 -7.27
CA VAL A 4 -14.47 -11.58 -5.85
C VAL A 4 -15.76 -10.87 -5.47
N THR A 5 -16.83 -11.64 -5.27
CA THR A 5 -18.08 -11.14 -4.70
C THR A 5 -17.88 -10.89 -3.21
N ALA A 6 -18.21 -9.69 -2.74
CA ALA A 6 -18.18 -9.37 -1.32
C ALA A 6 -19.18 -10.28 -0.56
N PRO A 7 -18.85 -10.73 0.68
CA PRO A 7 -19.76 -11.55 1.47
C PRO A 7 -21.03 -10.77 1.82
N LYS A 8 -22.18 -11.45 1.91
CA LYS A 8 -23.40 -10.83 2.42
C LYS A 8 -23.30 -10.72 3.94
N PHE A 9 -24.02 -9.77 4.53
CA PHE A 9 -24.03 -9.56 5.98
C PHE A 9 -24.36 -10.84 6.76
N ALA A 10 -25.33 -11.64 6.29
CA ALA A 10 -25.74 -12.89 6.94
C ALA A 10 -24.65 -13.99 6.93
N ASP A 11 -23.64 -13.87 6.07
CA ASP A 11 -22.58 -14.88 5.87
C ASP A 11 -21.36 -14.62 6.77
N VAL A 12 -21.31 -13.51 7.49
CA VAL A 12 -20.17 -13.12 8.35
C VAL A 12 -20.56 -13.25 9.83
N LYS A 13 -19.64 -13.76 10.65
CA LYS A 13 -19.82 -13.95 12.10
C LYS A 13 -18.73 -13.21 12.87
N VAL A 14 -19.06 -12.82 14.11
CA VAL A 14 -18.07 -12.26 15.04
C VAL A 14 -16.99 -13.31 15.29
N GLY A 15 -15.74 -12.92 15.02
CA GLY A 15 -14.57 -13.81 15.12
C GLY A 15 -14.03 -14.29 13.77
N ASP A 16 -14.73 -14.05 12.66
CA ASP A 16 -14.20 -14.36 11.32
C ASP A 16 -12.95 -13.54 11.01
N THR A 17 -11.99 -14.17 10.35
CA THR A 17 -10.74 -13.54 9.91
C THR A 17 -10.65 -13.48 8.40
N LEU A 18 -10.15 -12.37 7.86
CA LEU A 18 -9.80 -12.28 6.44
C LEU A 18 -8.59 -13.17 6.12
N LYS A 19 -8.57 -13.73 4.92
CA LYS A 19 -7.38 -14.40 4.40
C LYS A 19 -6.23 -13.39 4.33
N SER A 20 -5.04 -13.82 4.75
CA SER A 20 -3.83 -13.01 4.60
C SER A 20 -3.59 -12.65 3.13
N LEU A 21 -3.41 -11.35 2.87
CA LEU A 21 -3.06 -10.82 1.56
C LEU A 21 -1.55 -10.53 1.56
N VAL A 22 -0.82 -11.25 0.71
CA VAL A 22 0.60 -10.98 0.46
C VAL A 22 0.70 -10.30 -0.90
N LEU A 23 1.21 -9.08 -0.91
CA LEU A 23 1.46 -8.32 -2.13
C LEU A 23 2.94 -8.41 -2.53
N PRO A 24 3.26 -8.21 -3.81
CA PRO A 24 4.65 -8.03 -4.23
C PRO A 24 5.30 -6.82 -3.53
N PRO A 25 6.65 -6.77 -3.46
CA PRO A 25 7.36 -5.60 -2.95
C PRO A 25 6.97 -4.32 -3.70
N ILE A 26 6.90 -3.20 -2.96
CA ILE A 26 6.66 -1.89 -3.56
C ILE A 26 7.92 -1.43 -4.29
N SER A 27 7.74 -1.03 -5.55
CA SER A 27 8.81 -0.46 -6.37
C SER A 27 8.92 1.06 -6.18
N ARG A 28 10.10 1.61 -6.49
CA ARG A 28 10.31 3.07 -6.53
C ARG A 28 9.36 3.78 -7.51
N HIS A 29 9.02 3.11 -8.61
CA HIS A 29 8.08 3.64 -9.59
C HIS A 29 6.68 3.82 -8.99
N GLN A 30 6.21 2.87 -8.19
CA GLN A 30 4.93 2.99 -7.49
C GLN A 30 4.92 4.14 -6.48
N LEU A 31 6.03 4.37 -5.76
CA LEU A 31 6.15 5.53 -4.87
C LEU A 31 6.08 6.85 -5.63
N ALA A 32 6.71 6.95 -6.80
CA ALA A 32 6.64 8.13 -7.66
C ALA A 32 5.21 8.38 -8.19
N LEU A 33 4.51 7.33 -8.64
CA LEU A 33 3.11 7.44 -9.05
C LEU A 33 2.21 7.85 -7.89
N TYR A 34 2.44 7.28 -6.69
CA TYR A 34 1.68 7.61 -5.50
C TYR A 34 1.89 9.07 -5.08
N CYS A 35 3.14 9.56 -5.08
CA CYS A 35 3.48 10.96 -4.81
C CYS A 35 2.64 11.93 -5.68
N GLY A 36 2.53 11.64 -6.98
CA GLY A 36 1.71 12.45 -7.89
C GLY A 36 0.21 12.28 -7.66
N GLY A 37 -0.26 11.05 -7.42
CA GLY A 37 -1.69 10.75 -7.26
C GLY A 37 -2.28 11.17 -5.91
N SER A 38 -1.49 11.16 -4.84
CA SER A 38 -1.93 11.57 -3.50
C SER A 38 -1.73 13.06 -3.23
N GLY A 39 -0.83 13.70 -3.98
CA GLY A 39 -0.41 15.08 -3.72
C GLY A 39 0.62 15.22 -2.60
N ASP A 40 1.01 14.11 -1.94
CA ASP A 40 2.07 14.12 -0.93
C ASP A 40 3.45 14.11 -1.58
N HIS A 41 3.99 15.31 -1.76
CA HIS A 41 5.30 15.56 -2.35
C HIS A 41 6.42 15.68 -1.32
N ASN A 42 6.25 15.14 -0.10
CA ASN A 42 7.35 15.10 0.84
C ASN A 42 8.55 14.35 0.22
N PRO A 43 9.73 14.98 0.09
CA PRO A 43 10.87 14.40 -0.62
C PRO A 43 11.34 13.07 -0.03
N ILE A 44 11.04 12.79 1.25
CA ILE A 44 11.36 11.51 1.89
C ILE A 44 10.79 10.29 1.13
N HIS A 45 9.70 10.46 0.38
CA HIS A 45 9.01 9.36 -0.31
C HIS A 45 9.72 8.91 -1.59
N VAL A 46 10.49 9.80 -2.24
CA VAL A 46 11.01 9.58 -3.60
C VAL A 46 12.49 9.93 -3.76
N ASP A 47 13.01 10.89 -2.98
CA ASP A 47 14.41 11.29 -2.98
C ASP A 47 15.20 10.46 -1.95
N ILE A 48 16.06 9.58 -2.46
CA ILE A 48 16.85 8.68 -1.62
C ILE A 48 17.96 9.42 -0.86
N ASP A 49 18.50 10.49 -1.45
CA ASP A 49 19.58 11.26 -0.83
C ASP A 49 19.01 12.17 0.25
N PHE A 50 17.79 12.69 0.07
CA PHE A 50 17.04 13.32 1.13
C PHE A 50 16.80 12.33 2.28
N ALA A 51 16.22 11.16 2.00
CA ALA A 51 15.92 10.16 3.03
C ALA A 51 17.17 9.74 3.84
N LYS A 52 18.31 9.52 3.17
CA LYS A 52 19.58 9.18 3.83
C LYS A 52 20.09 10.26 4.79
N LYS A 53 19.88 11.55 4.48
CA LYS A 53 20.24 12.65 5.39
C LYS A 53 19.46 12.60 6.71
N PHE A 54 18.31 11.94 6.74
CA PHE A 54 17.49 11.73 7.93
C PHE A 54 17.64 10.33 8.54
N GLY A 55 18.67 9.56 8.15
CA GLY A 55 19.01 8.28 8.77
C GLY A 55 18.25 7.07 8.21
N PHE A 56 17.49 7.24 7.14
CA PHE A 56 16.85 6.15 6.42
C PHE A 56 17.87 5.43 5.51
N LYS A 57 17.73 4.12 5.37
CA LYS A 57 18.64 3.26 4.59
C LYS A 57 18.17 3.10 3.15
#